data_AF-A0A087TT19-F1
#
_entry.id   AF-A0A087TT19-F1
#
_cell.length_a   1.000
_cell.length_b   1.000
_cell.length_c   1.000
_cell.angle_alpha   90.00
_cell.angle_beta   90.00
_cell.angle_gamma   90.00
#
_symmetry.space_group_name_H-M   'P 1'
#
loop_
_entity.id
_entity.type
_entity.pdbx_description
1 polymer ?
#
loop_
_entity_poly.entity_id
_entity_poly.type
_entity_poly.pdbx_seq_one_letter_code
_entity_poly.pdbx_strand_id
1 'polypeptide(L)'
;MKYIFVLALLTCLVCASIAQMPCPRECEEDECCTGGGYNRHCRKLGGEMEQCQAKNKYNDYRTACPCQEGYFCSVIGRCQKYE
;
A
#
# COMPACT_ATOMS: atom_id res chain seq x y z
N MET A 1 -5.33 24.85 -36.31
CA MET A 1 -5.42 23.39 -36.46
C MET A 1 -4.19 22.65 -35.96
N LYS A 2 -2.97 22.92 -36.47
CA LYS A 2 -1.72 22.20 -36.10
C LYS A 2 -1.37 22.24 -34.61
N TYR A 3 -1.57 23.38 -33.94
CA TYR A 3 -1.21 23.56 -32.52
C TYR A 3 -2.19 22.91 -31.53
N ILE A 4 -3.42 22.61 -31.97
CA ILE A 4 -4.45 21.99 -31.11
C ILE A 4 -4.07 20.53 -30.81
N PHE A 5 -3.57 19.80 -31.82
CA PHE A 5 -3.07 18.44 -31.63
C PHE A 5 -1.85 18.37 -30.72
N VAL A 6 -0.95 19.35 -30.79
CA VAL A 6 0.23 19.44 -29.92
C VAL A 6 -0.18 19.70 -28.48
N LEU A 7 -1.16 20.58 -28.25
CA LEU A 7 -1.68 20.87 -26.91
C LEU A 7 -2.36 19.64 -26.30
N ALA A 8 -3.17 18.90 -27.08
CA ALA A 8 -3.86 17.70 -26.62
C ALA A 8 -2.91 16.56 -26.25
N LEU A 9 -1.82 16.38 -27.02
CA LEU A 9 -0.76 15.41 -26.72
C LEU A 9 -0.01 15.76 -25.43
N LEU A 10 0.28 17.04 -25.22
CA LEU A 10 0.93 17.52 -23.99
C LEU A 10 0.04 17.33 -22.75
N THR A 11 -1.27 17.58 -22.84
CA THR A 11 -2.19 17.34 -21.71
C THR A 11 -2.36 15.86 -21.38
N CYS A 12 -2.39 14.97 -22.37
CA CYS A 12 -2.45 13.53 -22.12
C CYS A 12 -1.19 13.00 -21.42
N LEU A 13 -0.01 13.55 -21.74
CA LEU A 13 1.26 13.14 -21.12
C LEU A 13 1.31 13.52 -19.62
N VAL A 14 0.74 14.67 -19.25
CA VAL A 14 0.69 15.15 -17.86
C VAL A 14 -0.32 14.35 -17.03
N CYS A 15 -1.41 13.86 -17.62
CA CYS A 15 -2.35 12.99 -16.91
C CYS A 15 -1.79 11.58 -16.65
N ALA A 16 -0.92 11.07 -17.55
CA ALA A 16 -0.29 9.76 -17.39
C ALA A 16 0.84 9.73 -16.33
N SER A 17 1.38 10.90 -15.96
CA SER A 17 2.48 11.01 -14.99
C SER A 17 2.04 11.13 -13.53
N ILE A 18 0.72 11.11 -13.25
CA ILE A 18 0.19 10.91 -11.90
C ILE A 18 0.32 9.42 -11.52
N ALA A 19 1.53 8.88 -11.64
CA ALA A 19 1.91 7.61 -11.08
C ALA A 19 1.90 7.78 -9.56
N GLN A 20 0.76 7.41 -8.96
CA GLN A 20 0.61 6.87 -7.61
C GLN A 20 1.79 7.20 -6.69
N MET A 21 1.68 8.31 -5.94
CA MET A 21 2.61 8.53 -4.85
C MET A 21 2.55 7.31 -3.94
N PRO A 22 3.69 6.69 -3.62
CA PRO A 22 3.66 5.28 -3.24
C PRO A 22 3.08 5.03 -1.84
N CYS A 23 2.79 6.04 -1.01
CA CYS A 23 1.63 6.08 -0.07
C CYS A 23 1.65 7.39 0.75
N PRO A 24 0.73 8.33 0.47
CA PRO A 24 0.40 9.44 1.37
C PRO A 24 -1.12 9.72 1.48
N ARG A 25 -1.98 8.74 1.19
CA ARG A 25 -3.42 8.71 1.50
C ARG A 25 -3.79 7.37 2.14
N GLU A 26 -4.92 7.34 2.84
CA GLU A 26 -5.47 6.13 3.47
C GLU A 26 -5.69 5.04 2.40
N CYS A 27 -5.01 3.91 2.57
CA CYS A 27 -5.38 2.66 1.90
C CYS A 27 -6.78 2.23 2.39
N GLU A 28 -7.39 1.24 1.72
CA GLU A 28 -8.68 0.69 2.17
C GLU A 28 -8.60 0.16 3.61
N GLU A 29 -9.75 -0.02 4.28
CA GLU A 29 -9.80 -0.48 5.68
C GLU A 29 -9.14 -1.85 5.89
N ASP A 30 -9.13 -2.71 4.87
CA ASP A 30 -8.50 -4.03 4.85
C ASP A 30 -7.09 -4.01 4.22
N GLU A 31 -6.47 -2.84 4.13
CA GLU A 31 -5.14 -2.63 3.58
C GLU A 31 -4.22 -1.83 4.50
N CYS A 32 -2.93 -1.97 4.27
CA CYS A 32 -1.91 -1.13 4.89
C CYS A 32 -0.93 -0.62 3.84
N CYS A 33 -0.25 0.47 4.18
CA CYS A 33 0.88 0.89 3.38
C CYS A 33 2.15 0.12 3.73
N THR A 34 2.72 -0.59 2.75
CA THR A 34 3.98 -1.33 2.90
C THR A 34 5.03 -0.89 1.89
N GLY A 35 6.30 -1.08 2.21
CA GLY A 35 7.44 -0.85 1.31
C GLY A 35 8.38 0.25 1.80
N GLY A 36 9.37 0.61 0.99
CA GLY A 36 10.39 1.60 1.35
C GLY A 36 10.52 2.72 0.33
N GLY A 37 10.66 3.96 0.79
CA GLY A 37 10.90 5.13 -0.06
C GLY A 37 9.85 5.30 -1.15
N TYR A 38 10.28 5.23 -2.41
CA TYR A 38 9.42 5.36 -3.59
C TYR A 38 8.77 4.04 -4.05
N ASN A 39 8.98 2.92 -3.35
CA ASN A 39 8.39 1.62 -3.66
C ASN A 39 7.29 1.22 -2.67
N ARG A 40 6.74 2.19 -1.95
CA ARG A 40 5.57 1.96 -1.12
C ARG A 40 4.34 1.62 -1.98
N HIS A 41 3.41 0.86 -1.43
CA HIS A 41 2.15 0.52 -2.08
C HIS A 41 1.16 0.04 -1.01
N CYS A 42 -0.13 0.16 -1.31
CA CYS A 42 -1.16 -0.49 -0.49
C CYS A 42 -1.10 -2.01 -0.71
N ARG A 43 -1.21 -2.75 0.38
CA ARG A 43 -1.24 -4.22 0.40
C ARG A 43 -2.30 -4.67 1.39
N LYS A 44 -2.99 -5.77 1.10
CA LYS A 44 -3.98 -6.36 2.00
C LYS A 44 -3.36 -6.76 3.34
N LEU A 45 -4.17 -6.67 4.40
CA LEU A 45 -3.83 -7.17 5.73
C LEU A 45 -3.50 -8.67 5.67
N GLY A 46 -2.63 -9.12 6.57
CA GLY A 46 -2.17 -10.51 6.59
C GLY A 46 -3.25 -11.50 7.04
N GLY A 47 -3.48 -12.54 6.26
CA GLY A 47 -4.33 -13.68 6.59
C GLY A 47 -3.60 -14.79 7.35
N GLU A 48 -4.28 -15.91 7.61
CA GLU A 48 -3.73 -17.06 8.35
C GLU A 48 -2.36 -17.50 7.80
N MET A 49 -1.36 -17.60 8.69
CA MET A 49 0.02 -18.00 8.37
C MET A 49 0.76 -17.08 7.37
N GLU A 50 0.20 -15.93 6.99
CA GLU A 50 0.92 -14.94 6.20
C GLU A 50 1.96 -14.20 7.05
N GLN A 51 2.98 -13.68 6.37
CA GLN A 51 3.99 -12.85 7.02
C GLN A 51 3.35 -11.55 7.49
N CYS A 52 3.72 -11.11 8.70
CA CYS A 52 3.17 -9.89 9.29
C CYS A 52 4.21 -9.04 10.00
N GLN A 53 3.86 -7.78 10.21
CA GLN A 53 4.52 -6.91 11.18
C GLN A 53 3.55 -6.52 12.29
N ALA A 54 4.07 -6.29 13.49
CA ALA A 54 3.28 -5.79 14.59
C ALA A 54 2.71 -4.40 14.25
N LYS A 55 1.43 -4.16 14.58
CA LYS A 55 0.77 -2.86 14.37
C LYS A 55 1.58 -1.76 15.06
N ASN A 56 1.80 -0.65 14.37
CA ASN A 56 2.49 0.51 14.92
C ASN A 56 1.65 1.77 14.77
N LYS A 57 1.92 2.77 15.61
CA LYS A 57 1.16 4.03 15.68
C LYS A 57 1.22 4.90 14.41
N TYR A 58 2.09 4.57 13.45
CA TYR A 58 2.32 5.37 12.25
C TYR A 58 1.75 4.72 10.98
N ASN A 59 1.15 3.53 11.09
CA ASN A 59 0.68 2.73 9.95
C ASN A 59 1.75 2.56 8.85
N ASP A 60 3.02 2.49 9.26
CA ASP A 60 4.18 2.45 8.38
C ASP A 60 4.84 1.07 8.45
N TYR A 61 4.73 0.28 7.38
CA TYR A 61 5.28 -1.07 7.33
C TYR A 61 6.33 -1.21 6.23
N ARG A 62 7.39 -1.95 6.52
CA ARG A 62 8.49 -2.13 5.56
C ARG A 62 8.37 -3.41 4.73
N THR A 63 7.90 -4.48 5.35
CA THR A 63 8.02 -5.84 4.81
C THR A 63 6.66 -6.51 4.64
N ALA A 64 5.74 -6.29 5.58
CA ALA A 64 4.42 -6.91 5.55
C ALA A 64 3.41 -6.08 6.35
N CYS A 65 2.14 -6.20 5.97
CA CYS A 65 1.04 -5.61 6.70
C CYS A 65 0.78 -6.30 8.04
N PRO A 66 0.10 -5.63 8.98
CA PRO A 66 -0.42 -6.30 10.16
C PRO A 66 -1.52 -7.28 9.78
N CYS A 67 -1.83 -8.18 10.70
CA CYS A 67 -2.87 -9.18 10.48
C CYS A 67 -4.26 -8.56 10.44
N GLN A 68 -5.14 -9.18 9.65
CA GLN A 68 -6.56 -8.87 9.63
C GLN A 68 -7.23 -9.23 10.96
N GLU A 69 -8.48 -8.79 11.15
CA GLU A 69 -9.26 -9.10 12.35
C GLU A 69 -9.38 -10.61 12.59
N GLY A 70 -9.37 -11.02 13.86
CA GLY A 70 -9.36 -12.44 14.24
C GLY A 70 -7.96 -13.08 14.27
N TYR A 71 -6.91 -12.34 13.90
CA TYR A 71 -5.53 -12.81 13.96
C TYR A 71 -4.61 -11.84 14.72
N PHE A 72 -3.57 -12.36 15.36
CA PHE A 72 -2.44 -11.59 15.88
C PHE A 72 -1.15 -11.93 15.15
N CYS A 73 -0.24 -10.95 15.10
CA CYS A 73 1.10 -11.20 14.60
C CYS A 73 1.95 -11.85 15.71
N SER A 74 2.19 -13.15 15.59
CA SER A 74 2.97 -13.92 16.56
C SER A 74 4.46 -13.56 16.54
N VAL A 75 5.21 -14.04 17.54
CA VAL A 75 6.67 -13.82 17.65
C VAL A 75 7.47 -14.40 16.48
N ILE A 76 6.90 -15.35 15.72
CA ILE A 76 7.50 -15.88 14.50
C ILE A 76 7.22 -15.02 13.25
N GLY A 77 6.59 -13.86 13.42
CA GLY A 77 6.25 -12.95 12.32
C GLY A 77 5.18 -13.49 11.39
N ARG A 78 4.25 -14.29 11.94
CA ARG A 78 3.13 -14.92 11.20
C ARG A 78 1.80 -14.66 11.87
N CYS A 79 0.76 -14.47 11.08
CA CYS A 79 -0.59 -14.29 11.58
C CYS A 79 -1.16 -15.62 12.10
N GLN A 80 -1.61 -15.63 13.36
CA GLN A 80 -2.22 -16.77 14.03
C GLN A 80 -3.57 -16.35 14.62
N LYS A 81 -4.53 -17.28 14.68
CA LYS A 81 -5.86 -17.01 15.24
C LYS A 81 -5.76 -16.73 16.74
N TYR A 82 -6.60 -15.82 17.24
CA TYR A 82 -6.89 -15.78 18.68
C TYR A 82 -7.64 -17.06 19.04
N GLU A 83 -7.17 -17.77 20.07
CA GLU A 83 -7.86 -18.95 20.63
C GLU A 83 -9.21 -18.58 21.25
#